data_AF-A0AAW1G7C7-F1
#
_entry.id   AF-A0AAW1G7C7-F1
#
_cell.length_a   1.000
_cell.length_b   1.000
_cell.length_c   1.000
_cell.angle_alpha   90.00
_cell.angle_beta   90.00
_cell.angle_gamma   90.00
#
_symmetry.space_group_name_H-M   'P 1'
#
loop_
_entity.id
_entity.type
_entity.pdbx_description
1 polymer ?
#
loop_
_entity_poly.entity_id
_entity_poly.type
_entity_poly.pdbx_seq_one_letter_code
_entity_poly.pdbx_strand_id
1 'polypeptide(L)'
;MLFHLFILLQLLSCGDLACVRRLLSKHEDQEVFVDEGDANSFLGRQLLFNRFDFEMFVPGNLERECFEEDCNYEEAREVFENTPATVE
;
A
#
# COMPACT_ATOMS: atom_id res chain seq x y z
N MET A 1 -21.98 -24.93 35.39
CA MET A 1 -23.22 -25.01 34.58
C MET A 1 -23.78 -23.63 34.25
N LEU A 2 -24.09 -22.79 35.26
CA LEU A 2 -24.55 -21.40 35.04
C LEU A 2 -23.53 -20.51 34.30
N PHE A 3 -22.24 -20.66 34.59
CA PHE A 3 -21.18 -19.89 33.91
C PHE A 3 -21.07 -20.21 32.41
N HIS A 4 -21.22 -21.48 32.02
CA HIS A 4 -21.25 -21.87 30.62
C HIS A 4 -22.51 -21.38 29.91
N LEU A 5 -23.65 -21.41 30.59
CA LEU A 5 -24.90 -20.86 30.05
C LEU A 5 -24.78 -19.34 29.82
N PHE A 6 -24.12 -18.63 30.74
CA PHE A 6 -23.85 -17.20 30.60
C PHE A 6 -22.93 -16.92 29.41
N ILE A 7 -21.84 -17.68 29.26
CA ILE A 7 -20.93 -17.56 28.11
C ILE A 7 -21.65 -17.82 26.78
N LEU A 8 -22.49 -18.87 26.71
CA LEU A 8 -23.25 -19.18 25.49
C LEU A 8 -24.26 -18.06 25.14
N LEU A 9 -24.89 -17.45 26.13
CA LEU A 9 -25.83 -16.34 25.92
C LEU A 9 -25.13 -15.07 25.40
N GLN A 10 -23.91 -14.78 25.88
CA GLN A 10 -23.09 -13.66 25.41
C GLN A 10 -22.58 -13.87 23.97
N LEU A 11 -22.30 -15.13 23.59
CA LEU A 11 -21.89 -15.47 22.23
C LEU A 11 -23.06 -15.40 21.23
N LEU A 12 -24.29 -15.73 21.65
CA LEU A 12 -25.48 -15.56 20.82
C LEU A 12 -25.88 -14.09 20.64
N SER A 13 -25.76 -13.24 21.67
CA SER A 13 -26.17 -11.83 21.58
C SER A 13 -25.20 -10.95 20.79
N CYS A 14 -23.95 -11.37 20.62
CA CYS A 14 -22.93 -10.62 19.89
C CYS A 14 -22.97 -10.86 18.36
N GLY A 15 -23.74 -11.85 17.89
CA GLY A 15 -23.77 -12.25 16.47
C GLY A 15 -24.63 -11.38 15.55
N ASP A 16 -25.64 -10.67 16.06
CA ASP A 16 -26.76 -10.21 15.23
C ASP A 16 -26.97 -8.68 15.09
N LEU A 17 -26.02 -7.84 15.47
CA LEU A 17 -26.17 -6.38 15.27
C LEU A 17 -25.10 -5.71 14.38
N ALA A 18 -24.01 -6.39 14.06
CA ALA A 18 -23.00 -5.85 13.15
C ALA A 18 -23.43 -6.02 11.67
N CYS A 19 -24.05 -7.15 11.33
CA CYS A 19 -24.42 -7.50 9.96
C CYS A 19 -25.59 -6.65 9.42
N VAL A 20 -26.60 -6.36 10.25
CA VAL A 20 -27.81 -5.63 9.83
C VAL A 20 -27.51 -4.15 9.57
N ARG A 21 -26.54 -3.55 10.28
CA ARG A 21 -26.10 -2.16 10.06
C ARG A 21 -25.50 -1.95 8.66
N ARG A 22 -24.84 -2.96 8.09
CA ARG A 22 -24.23 -2.88 6.75
C ARG A 22 -25.25 -2.85 5.62
N LEU A 23 -26.43 -3.44 5.82
CA LEU A 23 -27.44 -3.60 4.77
C LEU A 23 -28.24 -2.30 4.51
N LEU A 24 -28.21 -1.35 5.44
CA LEU A 24 -28.90 -0.06 5.33
C LEU A 24 -27.96 1.09 4.95
N SER A 25 -26.66 0.80 4.75
CA SER A 25 -25.69 1.80 4.29
C SER A 25 -25.94 2.07 2.82
N LYS A 26 -26.76 3.09 2.57
CA LYS A 26 -26.94 3.71 1.27
C LYS A 26 -25.54 4.03 0.73
N HIS A 27 -25.13 3.36 -0.35
CA HIS A 27 -23.92 3.72 -1.08
C HIS A 27 -24.15 5.11 -1.66
N GLU A 28 -23.73 6.14 -0.92
CA GLU A 28 -23.27 7.35 -1.56
C GLU A 28 -22.01 6.96 -2.33
N ASP A 29 -21.85 7.51 -3.54
CA ASP A 29 -20.60 7.43 -4.30
C ASP A 29 -19.53 8.18 -3.52
N GLN A 30 -19.05 7.55 -2.45
CA GLN A 30 -17.90 7.97 -1.70
C GLN A 30 -16.71 7.74 -2.60
N GLU A 31 -15.94 8.80 -2.81
CA GLU A 31 -14.68 8.73 -3.52
C GLU A 31 -13.81 7.67 -2.82
N VAL A 32 -13.64 6.54 -3.49
CA VAL A 32 -12.98 5.35 -2.92
C VAL A 32 -11.47 5.60 -2.79
N PHE A 33 -10.96 6.60 -3.51
CA PHE A 33 -9.56 7.02 -3.51
C PHE A 33 -9.42 8.36 -2.81
N VAL A 34 -8.40 8.46 -1.98
CA VAL A 34 -7.92 9.74 -1.43
C VAL A 34 -6.96 10.39 -2.42
N ASP A 35 -6.62 11.67 -2.23
CA ASP A 35 -5.63 12.32 -3.08
C ASP A 35 -4.24 11.69 -2.93
N GLU A 36 -3.35 12.00 -3.87
CA GLU A 36 -2.00 11.44 -3.93
C GLU A 36 -1.19 11.67 -2.65
N GLY A 37 -1.28 12.85 -2.04
CA GLY A 37 -0.55 13.18 -0.81
C GLY A 37 -1.04 12.37 0.38
N ASP A 38 -2.37 12.31 0.56
CA ASP A 38 -2.99 11.51 1.60
C ASP A 38 -2.71 10.01 1.40
N ALA A 39 -2.80 9.50 0.17
CA ALA A 39 -2.48 8.13 -0.16
C ALA A 39 -1.02 7.81 0.19
N ASN A 40 -0.07 8.66 -0.20
CA ASN A 40 1.35 8.45 0.04
C ASN A 40 1.71 8.52 1.53
N SER A 41 0.95 9.26 2.34
CA SER A 41 1.14 9.29 3.80
C SER A 41 0.87 7.94 4.48
N PHE A 42 0.01 7.10 3.89
CA PHE A 42 -0.36 5.78 4.41
C PHE A 42 0.31 4.62 3.65
N LEU A 43 0.41 4.73 2.32
CA LEU A 43 0.95 3.71 1.42
C LEU A 43 2.42 3.92 1.07
N GLY A 44 3.08 4.92 1.69
CA GLY A 44 4.47 5.24 1.44
C GLY A 44 5.37 4.02 1.58
N ARG A 45 6.16 3.75 0.54
CA ARG A 45 7.19 2.72 0.55
C ARG A 45 8.46 3.25 1.22
N GLN A 46 9.28 2.35 1.77
CA GLN A 46 10.64 2.72 2.16
C GLN A 46 11.48 2.90 0.91
N LEU A 47 11.97 4.12 0.70
CA LEU A 47 12.92 4.41 -0.36
C LEU A 47 14.23 3.67 -0.08
N LEU A 48 14.76 2.99 -1.09
CA LEU A 48 15.94 2.12 -0.95
C LEU A 48 17.24 2.81 -1.33
N PHE A 49 17.17 4.07 -1.77
CA PHE A 49 18.29 4.92 -2.17
C PHE A 49 19.61 4.57 -1.48
N ASN A 50 20.51 3.96 -2.25
CA ASN A 50 21.88 3.66 -1.84
C ASN A 50 22.03 2.85 -0.54
N ARG A 51 21.00 2.11 -0.11
CA ARG A 51 21.08 1.22 1.07
C ARG A 51 21.28 -0.24 0.65
N PHE A 52 22.53 -0.70 0.79
CA PHE A 52 22.92 -2.11 0.91
C PHE A 52 22.21 -3.06 -0.09
N ASP A 53 22.85 -3.23 -1.26
CA ASP A 53 23.02 -4.45 -2.10
C ASP A 53 21.84 -5.37 -2.46
N PHE A 54 20.65 -5.22 -1.88
CA PHE A 54 19.46 -5.97 -2.28
C PHE A 54 18.72 -5.36 -3.47
N GLU A 55 18.90 -4.06 -3.72
CA GLU A 55 18.30 -3.36 -4.86
C GLU A 55 18.80 -3.92 -6.21
N MET A 56 20.02 -4.45 -6.26
CA MET A 56 20.58 -5.11 -7.46
C MET A 56 19.75 -6.30 -7.97
N PHE A 57 18.95 -6.94 -7.11
CA PHE A 57 18.07 -8.05 -7.51
C PHE A 57 16.69 -7.58 -7.97
N VAL A 58 16.39 -6.29 -7.82
CA VAL A 58 15.13 -5.68 -8.25
C VAL A 58 15.36 -5.05 -9.63
N PRO A 59 14.48 -5.29 -10.62
CA PRO A 59 14.60 -4.64 -11.92
C PRO A 59 14.56 -3.12 -11.80
N GLY A 60 15.43 -2.43 -12.56
CA GLY A 60 15.49 -0.97 -12.61
C GLY A 60 14.15 -0.33 -12.96
N ASN A 61 13.82 0.80 -12.33
CA ASN A 61 12.57 1.51 -12.57
C ASN A 61 12.74 3.03 -12.49
N LEU A 62 12.49 3.73 -13.61
CA LEU A 62 12.70 5.19 -13.71
C LEU A 62 11.88 5.99 -12.68
N GLU A 63 10.63 5.62 -12.47
CA GLU A 63 9.76 6.26 -11.49
C GLU A 63 10.33 6.11 -10.09
N ARG A 64 10.70 4.89 -9.70
CA ARG A 64 11.27 4.62 -8.39
C ARG A 64 12.60 5.29 -8.16
N GLU A 65 13.55 5.08 -9.06
CA GLU A 65 14.94 5.43 -8.81
C GLU A 65 15.21 6.90 -9.08
N CYS A 66 14.57 7.50 -10.08
CA CYS A 66 14.93 8.85 -10.56
C CYS A 66 13.85 9.93 -10.38
N PHE A 67 12.57 9.57 -10.25
CA PHE A 67 11.49 10.55 -10.00
C PHE A 67 11.08 10.61 -8.53
N GLU A 68 10.96 9.45 -7.87
CA GLU A 68 10.65 9.35 -6.45
C GLU A 68 11.92 9.38 -5.57
N GLU A 69 13.05 8.91 -6.08
CA GLU A 69 14.36 8.92 -5.44
C GLU A 69 15.36 9.76 -6.25
N ASP A 70 16.48 10.13 -5.64
CA ASP A 70 17.62 10.65 -6.40
C ASP A 70 18.31 9.45 -7.08
N CYS A 71 18.68 9.52 -8.36
CA CYS A 71 19.49 8.47 -9.00
C CYS A 71 20.81 9.01 -9.54
N ASN A 72 21.81 8.15 -9.60
CA ASN A 72 23.05 8.39 -10.32
C ASN A 72 22.92 7.96 -11.80
N TYR A 73 23.92 8.32 -12.61
CA TYR A 73 23.91 8.03 -14.05
C TYR A 73 23.82 6.53 -14.37
N GLU A 74 24.47 5.66 -13.58
CA GLU A 74 24.49 4.23 -13.84
C GLU A 74 23.13 3.59 -13.57
N GLU A 75 22.44 4.00 -12.51
CA GLU A 75 21.06 3.57 -12.19
C GLU A 75 20.11 3.97 -13.33
N ALA A 76 20.16 5.23 -13.79
CA ALA A 76 19.37 5.67 -14.95
C ALA A 76 19.70 4.85 -16.22
N ARG A 77 20.98 4.51 -16.42
CA ARG A 77 21.43 3.70 -17.56
C ARG A 77 20.94 2.24 -17.48
N GLU A 78 20.87 1.67 -16.28
CA GLU A 78 20.34 0.32 -16.03
C GLU A 78 18.87 0.21 -16.44
N VAL A 79 18.07 1.26 -16.25
CA VAL A 79 16.66 1.28 -16.67
C VAL A 79 16.49 1.22 -18.20
N PHE A 80 17.29 1.97 -18.95
CA PHE A 80 17.15 2.06 -20.42
C PHE A 80 17.93 0.99 -21.18
N GLU A 81 18.87 0.31 -20.52
CA GLU A 81 19.85 -0.63 -21.11
C GLU A 81 20.61 -0.07 -22.34
N ASN A 82 20.50 1.24 -22.61
CA ASN A 82 21.03 1.93 -23.80
C ASN A 82 21.50 3.34 -23.43
N THR A 83 22.80 3.57 -23.56
CA THR A 83 23.49 4.84 -23.28
C THR A 83 22.88 6.09 -23.94
N PRO A 84 22.46 6.10 -25.23
CA PRO A 84 21.93 7.32 -25.84
C PRO A 84 20.58 7.75 -25.27
N ALA A 85 19.73 6.81 -24.84
CA ALA A 85 18.43 7.11 -24.24
C ALA A 85 18.55 7.66 -22.80
N THR A 86 19.70 7.49 -22.15
CA THR A 86 19.95 7.96 -20.77
C THR A 86 20.30 9.45 -20.71
N VAL A 87 20.70 10.06 -21.85
CA VAL A 87 21.17 11.46 -21.93
C VAL A 87 20.25 12.38 -22.75
N GLU A 88 19.15 11.85 -23.28
CA GLU A 88 18.08 12.63 -23.92
C GLU A 88 17.07 13.13 -22.87
#